data_AF-A0A961D3E9-F1
#
_entry.id   AF-A0A961D3E9-F1
#
_cell.length_a   1.000
_cell.length_b   1.000
_cell.length_c   1.000
_cell.angle_alpha   90.00
_cell.angle_beta   90.00
_cell.angle_gamma   90.00
#
_symmetry.space_group_name_H-M   'P 1'
#
loop_
_entity.id
_entity.type
_entity.pdbx_description
1 polymer ?
#
loop_
_entity_poly.entity_id
_entity_poly.type
_entity_poly.pdbx_seq_one_letter_code
_entity_poly.pdbx_strand_id
1 'polypeptide(L)'
;MKLLSAALLAACALGMAGCTAPAALTADDERALAELAVVAPAGSEVEGAVGHVECWQPSASMLDERSFRVLCRVHYELAGEARYRDMICIGVLAEEPVTDHCYRWAYYTDMPAFDDRPAVPAVPAAPAAPGAVDHGAE
;
A
#
# COMPACT_ATOMS: atom_id res chain seq x y z
N MET A 1 43.86 50.99 17.60
CA MET A 1 42.40 51.12 17.37
C MET A 1 41.80 49.73 17.61
N LYS A 2 41.36 49.36 18.82
CA LYS A 2 40.04 49.56 19.43
C LYS A 2 38.85 49.26 18.49
N LEU A 3 38.36 48.01 18.61
CA LEU A 3 36.97 47.52 18.80
C LEU A 3 35.85 47.97 17.84
N LEU A 4 35.06 46.98 17.38
CA LEU A 4 33.58 46.86 17.37
C LEU A 4 33.19 45.80 16.30
N SER A 5 33.00 44.51 16.61
CA SER A 5 31.78 43.89 17.18
C SER A 5 30.47 44.45 16.62
N ALA A 6 29.85 43.73 15.69
CA ALA A 6 28.44 43.87 15.34
C ALA A 6 27.84 42.49 15.04
N ALA A 7 26.91 42.13 15.92
CA ALA A 7 26.09 40.92 16.02
C ALA A 7 25.75 40.17 14.71
N LEU A 8 26.13 38.88 14.66
CA LEU A 8 25.49 37.89 13.80
C LEU A 8 24.18 37.46 14.50
N LEU A 9 23.05 37.96 14.01
CA LEU A 9 21.72 37.47 14.38
C LEU A 9 21.51 36.10 13.74
N ALA A 10 21.68 35.04 14.53
CA ALA A 10 21.28 33.69 14.19
C ALA A 10 19.74 33.60 14.25
N ALA A 11 19.09 33.69 13.09
CA ALA A 11 17.67 33.37 12.95
C ALA A 11 17.52 31.85 12.88
N CYS A 12 17.27 31.21 14.03
CA CYS A 12 16.72 29.87 14.09
C CYS A 12 15.30 29.91 13.53
N ALA A 13 15.16 29.72 12.23
CA ALA A 13 13.88 29.41 11.62
C ALA A 13 13.46 28.01 12.11
N LEU A 14 12.50 28.00 13.04
CA LEU A 14 11.76 26.80 13.45
C LEU A 14 11.12 26.18 12.20
N GLY A 15 11.75 25.14 11.67
CA GLY A 15 11.09 24.23 10.75
C GLY A 15 10.05 23.43 11.54
N MET A 16 8.80 23.89 11.53
CA MET A 16 7.68 23.02 11.87
C MET A 16 7.62 21.93 10.78
N ALA A 17 8.31 20.82 11.02
CA ALA A 17 8.04 19.58 10.33
C ALA A 17 6.62 19.16 10.73
N GLY A 18 5.63 19.55 9.92
CA GLY A 18 4.29 19.04 10.02
C GLY A 18 4.34 17.53 9.80
N CYS A 19 4.18 16.76 10.87
CA CYS A 19 3.81 15.35 10.75
C CYS A 19 2.40 15.32 10.17
N THR A 20 2.28 15.31 8.85
CA THR A 20 1.05 14.91 8.17
C THR A 20 0.87 13.43 8.49
N ALA A 21 0.01 13.11 9.45
CA ALA A 21 -0.39 11.73 9.69
C ALA A 21 -0.99 11.17 8.38
N PRO A 22 -0.69 9.92 8.02
CA PRO A 22 -1.32 9.30 6.86
C PRO A 22 -2.84 9.37 7.02
N ALA A 23 -3.53 9.67 5.92
CA ALA A 23 -4.98 9.70 5.90
C ALA A 23 -5.52 8.35 6.41
N ALA A 24 -6.56 8.39 7.24
CA ALA A 24 -7.21 7.17 7.69
C ALA A 24 -7.78 6.40 6.49
N LEU A 25 -7.70 5.07 6.54
CA LEU A 25 -8.28 4.21 5.52
C LEU A 25 -9.81 4.31 5.55
N THR A 26 -10.42 4.28 4.37
CA THR A 26 -11.87 4.13 4.23
C THR A 26 -12.25 2.65 4.32
N ALA A 27 -13.53 2.34 4.59
CA ALA A 27 -14.00 0.94 4.60
C ALA A 27 -13.79 0.24 3.24
N ASP A 28 -13.90 0.99 2.13
CA ASP A 28 -13.61 0.47 0.80
C ASP A 28 -12.12 0.20 0.60
N ASP A 29 -11.23 1.07 1.10
CA ASP A 29 -9.80 0.80 1.08
C ASP A 29 -9.45 -0.44 1.91
N GLU A 30 -10.00 -0.57 3.11
CA GLU A 30 -9.76 -1.73 3.98
C GLU A 30 -10.19 -3.03 3.31
N ARG A 31 -11.38 -3.07 2.69
CA ARG A 31 -11.86 -4.23 1.95
C ARG A 31 -10.98 -4.53 0.74
N ALA A 32 -10.68 -3.53 -0.08
CA ALA A 32 -9.85 -3.72 -1.26
C ALA A 32 -8.45 -4.22 -0.86
N LEU A 33 -7.84 -3.66 0.18
CA LEU A 33 -6.55 -4.11 0.72
C LEU A 33 -6.61 -5.55 1.24
N ALA A 34 -7.70 -5.96 1.87
CA ALA A 34 -7.89 -7.32 2.32
C ALA A 34 -7.95 -8.33 1.15
N GLU A 35 -8.62 -7.97 0.05
CA GLU A 35 -8.64 -8.79 -1.16
C GLU A 35 -7.27 -8.81 -1.85
N LEU A 36 -6.60 -7.66 -1.97
CA LEU A 36 -5.27 -7.55 -2.56
C LEU A 36 -4.21 -8.35 -1.78
N ALA A 37 -4.36 -8.48 -0.45
CA ALA A 37 -3.50 -9.33 0.37
C ALA A 37 -3.55 -10.82 0.00
N VAL A 38 -4.62 -11.25 -0.68
CA VAL A 38 -4.80 -12.62 -1.18
C VAL A 38 -4.37 -12.73 -2.64
N VAL A 39 -4.83 -11.80 -3.48
CA VAL A 39 -4.64 -11.86 -4.94
C VAL A 39 -3.19 -11.57 -5.34
N ALA A 40 -2.53 -10.59 -4.73
CA ALA A 40 -1.17 -10.21 -5.10
C ALA A 40 -0.15 -11.33 -4.87
N PRO A 41 -0.13 -12.03 -3.71
CA PRO A 41 0.72 -13.20 -3.52
C PRO A 41 0.41 -14.33 -4.49
N ALA A 42 -0.86 -14.63 -4.74
CA ALA A 42 -1.28 -15.70 -5.65
C ALA A 42 -0.78 -15.46 -7.08
N GLY A 43 -0.87 -14.22 -7.57
CA GLY A 43 -0.34 -13.84 -8.89
C GLY A 43 1.18 -13.63 -8.93
N SER A 44 1.87 -13.65 -7.79
CA SER A 44 3.29 -13.31 -7.73
C SER A 44 4.22 -14.40 -8.23
N GLU A 45 3.80 -15.68 -8.22
CA GLU A 45 4.61 -16.84 -8.57
C GLU A 45 5.97 -16.87 -7.83
N VAL A 46 5.98 -16.48 -6.54
CA VAL A 46 7.17 -16.62 -5.67
C VAL A 46 7.26 -18.04 -5.12
N GLU A 47 8.46 -18.59 -5.06
CA GLU A 47 8.72 -19.94 -4.50
C GLU A 47 8.91 -19.93 -2.98
N GLY A 48 9.11 -18.75 -2.39
CA GLY A 48 9.38 -18.57 -0.97
C GLY A 48 8.13 -18.44 -0.11
N ALA A 49 8.32 -18.49 1.21
CA ALA A 49 7.23 -18.25 2.16
C ALA A 49 6.87 -16.76 2.14
N VAL A 50 5.61 -16.45 1.80
CA VAL A 50 5.09 -15.07 1.83
C VAL A 50 4.87 -14.65 3.27
N GLY A 51 5.45 -13.50 3.65
CA GLY A 51 5.34 -12.94 4.99
C GLY A 51 4.18 -11.94 5.11
N HIS A 52 4.23 -10.87 4.32
CA HIS A 52 3.20 -9.83 4.31
C HIS A 52 3.17 -9.09 2.96
N VAL A 53 2.08 -8.35 2.74
CA VAL A 53 1.88 -7.52 1.55
C VAL A 53 1.67 -6.08 1.98
N GLU A 54 2.28 -5.15 1.26
CA GLU A 54 2.02 -3.72 1.39
C GLU A 54 1.56 -3.19 0.04
N CYS A 55 0.53 -2.36 -0.01
CA CYS A 55 0.02 -1.79 -1.25
C CYS A 55 -0.12 -0.28 -1.12
N TRP A 56 -0.09 0.43 -2.24
CA TRP A 56 -0.64 1.79 -2.24
C TRP A 56 -2.12 1.78 -1.88
N GLN A 57 -2.59 2.82 -1.20
CA GLN A 57 -4.01 2.98 -0.88
C GLN A 57 -4.83 3.11 -2.18
N PRO A 58 -5.86 2.26 -2.41
CA PRO A 58 -6.67 2.26 -3.64
C PRO A 58 -7.34 3.62 -3.94
N SER A 59 -8.02 4.22 -2.97
CA SER A 59 -8.71 5.51 -3.14
C SER A 59 -7.77 6.70 -3.39
N ALA A 60 -6.50 6.59 -3.01
CA ALA A 60 -5.46 7.56 -3.33
C ALA A 60 -4.79 7.28 -4.70
N SER A 61 -5.14 6.17 -5.33
CA SER A 61 -4.52 5.62 -6.54
C SER A 61 -5.54 5.36 -7.65
N MET A 62 -6.59 6.19 -7.67
CA MET A 62 -7.64 6.14 -8.66
C MET A 62 -7.12 6.52 -10.06
N LEU A 63 -7.57 5.78 -11.07
CA LEU A 63 -7.38 6.09 -12.49
C LEU A 63 -8.52 6.97 -13.03
N ASP A 64 -9.72 6.75 -12.51
CA ASP A 64 -10.95 7.48 -12.81
C ASP A 64 -11.87 7.50 -11.57
N GLU A 65 -13.15 7.80 -11.73
CA GLU A 65 -14.11 7.89 -10.60
C GLU A 65 -14.41 6.54 -9.92
N ARG A 66 -14.03 5.41 -10.54
CA ARG A 66 -14.40 4.06 -10.10
C ARG A 66 -13.19 3.11 -10.00
N SER A 67 -12.26 3.20 -10.94
CA SER A 67 -11.15 2.27 -11.06
C SER A 67 -9.87 2.78 -10.42
N PHE A 68 -9.06 1.87 -9.90
CA PHE A 68 -7.76 2.17 -9.30
C PHE A 68 -6.65 1.35 -9.94
N ARG A 69 -5.42 1.83 -9.75
CA ARG A 69 -4.20 1.08 -10.04
C ARG A 69 -3.20 1.29 -8.91
N VAL A 70 -2.86 0.22 -8.22
CA VAL A 70 -1.91 0.22 -7.11
C VAL A 70 -0.70 -0.65 -7.42
N LEU A 71 0.44 -0.28 -6.85
CA LEU A 71 1.55 -1.22 -6.69
C LEU A 71 1.45 -1.88 -5.32
N CYS A 72 1.61 -3.20 -5.30
CA CYS A 72 1.68 -4.02 -4.12
C CYS A 72 3.05 -4.70 -4.04
N ARG A 73 3.74 -4.60 -2.91
CA ARG A 73 4.98 -5.29 -2.62
C ARG A 73 4.67 -6.54 -1.80
N VAL A 74 4.92 -7.71 -2.40
CA VAL A 74 4.84 -9.01 -1.73
C VAL A 74 6.20 -9.30 -1.12
N HIS A 75 6.27 -9.32 0.21
CA HIS A 75 7.49 -9.68 0.94
C HIS A 75 7.52 -11.17 1.21
N TYR A 76 8.64 -11.82 0.89
CA TYR A 76 8.80 -13.27 1.04
C TYR A 76 10.22 -13.64 1.47
N GLU A 77 10.36 -14.83 2.05
CA GLU A 77 11.68 -15.39 2.37
C GLU A 77 12.05 -16.50 1.38
N LEU A 78 13.27 -16.41 0.83
CA LEU A 78 13.83 -17.43 -0.06
C LEU A 78 15.26 -17.77 0.38
N ALA A 79 15.50 -19.05 0.68
CA ALA A 79 16.79 -19.55 1.17
C ALA A 79 17.34 -18.79 2.40
N GLY A 80 16.46 -18.36 3.30
CA GLY A 80 16.81 -17.61 4.50
C GLY A 80 17.10 -16.13 4.27
N GLU A 81 16.85 -15.61 3.06
CA GLU A 81 17.00 -14.19 2.74
C GLU A 81 15.63 -13.54 2.53
N ALA A 82 15.47 -12.34 3.10
CA ALA A 82 14.31 -11.50 2.84
C ALA A 82 14.36 -10.96 1.41
N ARG A 83 13.27 -11.14 0.68
CA ARG A 83 13.07 -10.71 -0.70
C ARG A 83 11.73 -10.00 -0.82
N TYR A 84 11.56 -9.29 -1.92
CA TYR A 84 10.25 -8.76 -2.30
C TYR A 84 10.00 -8.90 -3.79
N ARG A 85 8.72 -8.84 -4.17
CA ARG A 85 8.26 -8.78 -5.54
C ARG A 85 7.14 -7.75 -5.64
N ASP A 86 7.34 -6.79 -6.54
CA ASP A 86 6.32 -5.78 -6.80
C ASP A 86 5.32 -6.31 -7.83
N MET A 87 4.06 -6.04 -7.58
CA MET A 87 2.90 -6.44 -8.34
C MET A 87 2.10 -5.19 -8.69
N ILE A 88 1.50 -5.16 -9.87
CA ILE A 88 0.53 -4.15 -10.26
C ILE A 88 -0.87 -4.76 -10.21
N CYS A 89 -1.74 -4.15 -9.44
CA CYS A 89 -3.14 -4.57 -9.29
C CYS A 89 -4.04 -3.45 -9.81
N ILE A 90 -4.98 -3.81 -10.67
CA ILE A 90 -5.97 -2.90 -11.26
C ILE A 90 -7.34 -3.46 -10.93
N GLY A 91 -8.22 -2.60 -10.43
CA GLY A 91 -9.52 -3.02 -9.96
C GLY A 91 -10.54 -1.89 -9.97
N VAL A 92 -11.76 -2.22 -9.57
CA VAL A 92 -12.86 -1.27 -9.39
C VAL A 92 -13.22 -1.26 -7.92
N LEU A 93 -13.09 -0.10 -7.27
CA LEU A 93 -13.19 -0.02 -5.82
C LEU A 93 -14.59 -0.41 -5.33
N ALA A 94 -15.65 -0.15 -6.09
CA ALA A 94 -17.03 -0.44 -5.73
C ALA A 94 -17.52 -1.86 -6.09
N GLU A 95 -16.66 -2.74 -6.62
CA GLU A 95 -17.03 -4.10 -7.04
C GLU A 95 -16.55 -5.17 -6.05
N GLU A 96 -17.17 -6.35 -6.11
CA GLU A 96 -16.83 -7.53 -5.32
C GLU A 96 -16.76 -8.76 -6.26
N PRO A 97 -15.56 -9.33 -6.48
CA PRO A 97 -14.27 -8.85 -5.98
C PRO A 97 -13.83 -7.52 -6.62
N VAL A 98 -12.97 -6.75 -5.94
CA VAL A 98 -12.39 -5.50 -6.49
C VAL A 98 -11.47 -5.79 -7.66
N THR A 99 -10.84 -6.96 -7.68
CA THR A 99 -10.02 -7.48 -8.77
C THR A 99 -9.79 -8.99 -8.60
N ASP A 100 -9.69 -9.71 -9.71
CA ASP A 100 -9.38 -11.15 -9.72
C ASP A 100 -7.89 -11.42 -9.93
N HIS A 101 -7.12 -10.44 -10.38
CA HIS A 101 -5.73 -10.64 -10.84
C HIS A 101 -4.82 -9.45 -10.55
N CYS A 102 -3.59 -9.77 -10.15
CA CYS A 102 -2.46 -8.84 -10.13
C CYS A 102 -1.37 -9.36 -11.07
N TYR A 103 -0.68 -8.45 -11.75
CA TYR A 103 0.38 -8.79 -12.69
C TYR A 103 1.74 -8.49 -12.08
N ARG A 104 2.76 -9.26 -12.45
CA ARG A 104 4.13 -8.96 -12.03
C ARG A 104 4.55 -7.59 -12.55
N TRP A 105 5.01 -6.73 -11.66
CA TRP A 105 5.57 -5.44 -12.05
C TRP A 105 6.89 -5.65 -12.77
N ALA A 106 7.04 -5.00 -13.93
CA ALA A 106 8.31 -4.91 -14.64
C ALA A 106 8.67 -3.44 -14.76
N TYR A 107 9.88 -3.08 -14.32
CA TYR A 107 10.34 -1.71 -14.36
C TYR A 107 10.61 -1.28 -15.82
N TYR A 108 9.98 -0.19 -16.24
CA TYR A 108 10.29 0.53 -17.47
C TYR A 108 10.63 1.98 -17.12
N THR A 109 11.48 2.61 -17.92
CA THR A 109 11.73 4.06 -17.81
C THR A 109 10.40 4.80 -17.91
N ASP A 110 10.18 5.76 -17.01
CA ASP A 110 8.97 6.59 -16.90
C ASP A 110 7.72 5.92 -16.30
N MET A 111 7.86 4.74 -15.69
CA MET A 111 6.79 4.14 -14.89
C MET A 111 7.01 4.36 -13.38
N PRO A 112 5.93 4.52 -12.59
CA PRO A 112 6.04 4.67 -11.15
C PRO A 112 6.72 3.46 -10.48
N ALA A 113 7.67 3.69 -9.58
CA ALA A 113 8.22 2.66 -8.71
C ALA A 113 7.39 2.58 -7.42
N PHE A 114 7.38 1.42 -6.75
CA PHE A 114 6.61 1.23 -5.50
C PHE A 114 6.93 2.31 -4.45
N ASP A 115 8.19 2.73 -4.35
CA ASP A 115 8.63 3.71 -3.36
C ASP A 115 8.20 5.16 -3.67
N ASP A 116 7.51 5.41 -4.80
CA ASP A 116 7.01 6.74 -5.19
C ASP A 116 5.81 7.20 -4.35
N ARG A 117 5.16 6.29 -3.60
CA ARG A 117 4.01 6.59 -2.74
C ARG A 117 4.08 5.81 -1.43
N PRO A 118 3.49 6.33 -0.34
CA PRO A 118 3.37 5.56 0.90
C PRO A 118 2.54 4.30 0.64
N ALA A 119 3.03 3.18 1.17
CA ALA A 119 2.31 1.92 1.18
C ALA A 119 1.65 1.69 2.54
N VAL A 120 0.53 0.98 2.51
CA VAL A 120 -0.23 0.55 3.66
C VAL A 120 -0.25 -0.97 3.72
N PRO A 121 -0.22 -1.58 4.92
CA PRO A 121 -0.35 -3.03 5.05
C PRO A 121 -1.65 -3.53 4.43
N ALA A 122 -1.53 -4.55 3.58
CA ALA A 122 -2.65 -5.32 3.08
C ALA A 122 -2.78 -6.57 3.95
N VAL A 123 -3.83 -6.61 4.78
CA VAL A 123 -4.08 -7.68 5.74
C VAL A 123 -5.31 -8.46 5.28
N PRO A 124 -5.22 -9.77 5.01
CA PRO A 124 -6.38 -10.56 4.62
C PRO A 124 -7.50 -10.42 5.65
N ALA A 125 -8.75 -10.41 5.18
CA ALA A 125 -9.88 -10.44 6.07
C ALA A 125 -9.78 -11.69 6.97
N ALA A 126 -10.06 -11.53 8.26
CA ALA A 126 -10.13 -12.68 9.16
C ALA A 126 -11.14 -13.68 8.60
N PRO A 127 -10.85 -15.00 8.62
CA PRO A 127 -11.81 -15.98 8.16
C PRO A 127 -13.12 -15.81 8.93
N ALA A 128 -14.24 -15.76 8.21
CA ALA A 128 -15.55 -15.76 8.85
C ALA A 128 -15.61 -16.94 9.82
N ALA A 129 -15.96 -16.67 11.08
CA ALA A 129 -16.03 -17.72 12.10
C ALA A 129 -16.94 -18.85 11.58
N PRO A 130 -16.55 -20.12 11.71
CA PRO A 130 -17.38 -21.22 11.27
C PRO A 130 -18.66 -21.24 12.12
N GLY A 131 -19.77 -20.76 11.55
CA GLY A 131 -21.06 -20.74 12.26
C GLY A 131 -22.03 -19.61 11.89
N ALA A 132 -21.66 -18.63 11.06
CA ALA A 132 -22.62 -17.67 10.52
C ALA A 132 -23.45 -18.33 9.42
N VAL A 133 -24.37 -19.22 9.81
CA VAL A 133 -25.44 -19.71 8.95
C VAL A 133 -26.46 -18.58 8.86
N ASP A 134 -26.51 -17.92 7.70
CA ASP A 134 -27.57 -16.99 7.34
C ASP A 134 -28.91 -17.74 7.38
N HIS A 135 -29.70 -17.52 8.44
CA HIS A 135 -31.08 -17.94 8.49
C HIS A 135 -31.87 -16.91 7.70
N GLY A 136 -31.81 -17.02 6.38
CA GLY A 136 -32.67 -16.29 5.47
C GLY A 136 -34.12 -16.43 5.94
N ALA A 137 -34.70 -15.31 6.35
CA ALA A 137 -36.11 -15.21 6.65
C ALA A 137 -36.89 -15.31 5.33
N GLU A 138 -37.76 -16.32 5.26
CA GLU A 138 -38.88 -16.42 4.32
C GLU A 138 -39.88 -15.26 4.50
#